data_AF-A0A8T4R514-F1
#
_entry.id   AF-A0A8T4R514-F1
#
_cell.length_a   1.000
_cell.length_b   1.000
_cell.length_c   1.000
_cell.angle_alpha   90.00
_cell.angle_beta   90.00
_cell.angle_gamma   90.00
#
_symmetry.space_group_name_H-M   'P 1'
#
loop_
_entity.id
_entity.type
_entity.pdbx_description
1 polymer ?
#
loop_
_entity_poly.entity_id
_entity_poly.type
_entity_poly.pdbx_seq_one_letter_code
_entity_poly.pdbx_strand_id
1 'polypeptide(L)'
;MKITKQLWCVFLILILASAVSVVAQDPDTDGDGVEDAIDCAIQDPLFSVPQYTDRDNDGVRDSNLIAGCNNGEVQPGFTKNENGPDNCQNVANDNQLDTDRDGTGDTCENINQYQDLKDQFNSYEDDYRSLKRKYTNALDNNDDSGIRRYENSLDDLDDDLQDLGDDVDDLIQDIRNEPNEDDLQDKLENLNDDISDLQDKITDVLQSEDRYHDDRYYQVYDHQTIAPTAAMTAPVAALPARAQVTVEAYPYNPPTSTASVAASQSAGLSFDDLRSTMWLFAGIVILAGLIVFMVAVLLR
;
A
#
# COMPACT_ATOMS: atom_id res chain seq x y z
N MET A 1 -8.12 -62.81 -65.85
CA MET A 1 -7.44 -62.94 -64.53
C MET A 1 -6.65 -61.69 -64.10
N LYS A 2 -7.05 -60.47 -64.52
CA LYS A 2 -6.35 -59.20 -64.17
C LYS A 2 -7.13 -58.29 -63.20
N ILE A 3 -8.43 -58.51 -63.02
CA ILE A 3 -9.32 -57.63 -62.25
C ILE A 3 -9.24 -57.91 -60.74
N THR A 4 -8.87 -59.12 -60.34
CA THR A 4 -8.83 -59.53 -58.92
C THR A 4 -7.67 -58.93 -58.12
N LYS A 5 -6.54 -58.58 -58.78
CA LYS A 5 -5.39 -57.96 -58.10
C LYS A 5 -5.56 -56.46 -57.86
N GLN A 6 -6.25 -55.74 -58.75
CA GLN A 6 -6.52 -54.31 -58.55
C GLN A 6 -7.60 -54.06 -57.50
N LEU A 7 -8.64 -54.90 -57.44
CA LEU A 7 -9.63 -54.81 -56.35
C LEU A 7 -8.99 -55.06 -54.98
N TRP A 8 -8.04 -56.00 -54.89
CA TRP A 8 -7.35 -56.30 -53.64
C TRP A 8 -6.45 -55.15 -53.17
N CYS A 9 -5.71 -54.48 -54.07
CA CYS A 9 -4.91 -53.30 -53.71
C CYS A 9 -5.77 -52.11 -53.28
N VAL A 10 -6.91 -51.88 -53.95
CA VAL A 10 -7.83 -50.79 -53.56
C VAL A 10 -8.48 -51.10 -52.21
N PHE A 11 -8.86 -52.35 -51.95
CA PHE A 11 -9.40 -52.77 -50.65
C PHE A 11 -8.35 -52.67 -49.52
N LEU A 12 -7.08 -53.01 -49.81
CA LEU A 12 -5.98 -52.91 -48.85
C LEU A 12 -5.60 -51.45 -48.53
N ILE A 13 -5.69 -50.54 -49.52
CA ILE A 13 -5.47 -49.10 -49.35
C ILE A 13 -6.65 -48.45 -48.60
N LEU A 14 -7.89 -48.91 -48.82
CA LEU A 14 -9.06 -48.46 -48.08
C LEU A 14 -9.08 -48.94 -46.61
N ILE A 15 -8.51 -50.11 -46.31
CA ILE A 15 -8.37 -50.62 -44.94
C ILE A 15 -7.22 -49.93 -44.18
N LEU A 16 -6.19 -49.43 -44.87
CA LEU A 16 -5.11 -48.65 -44.25
C LEU A 16 -5.45 -47.16 -44.05
N ALA A 17 -6.52 -46.66 -44.68
CA ALA A 17 -7.01 -45.29 -44.51
C ALA A 17 -8.02 -45.14 -43.36
N SER A 18 -8.46 -46.24 -42.72
CA SER A 18 -9.34 -46.16 -41.56
C SER A 18 -8.54 -45.95 -40.27
N ALA A 19 -8.77 -44.78 -39.67
CA ALA A 19 -8.44 -44.44 -38.29
C ALA A 19 -6.97 -44.12 -37.98
N VAL A 20 -6.41 -43.09 -38.63
CA VAL A 20 -5.74 -42.07 -37.82
C VAL A 20 -6.85 -41.25 -37.18
N SER A 21 -7.40 -41.76 -36.08
CA SER A 21 -8.20 -40.91 -35.20
C SER A 21 -7.22 -39.92 -34.61
N VAL A 22 -7.17 -38.71 -35.17
CA VAL A 22 -6.70 -37.56 -34.42
C VAL A 22 -7.66 -37.49 -33.24
N VAL A 23 -7.23 -38.02 -32.10
CA VAL A 23 -7.92 -37.76 -30.84
C VAL A 23 -7.87 -36.25 -30.69
N ALA A 24 -8.99 -35.59 -30.92
CA ALA A 24 -9.14 -34.23 -30.45
C ALA A 24 -8.88 -34.32 -28.94
N GLN A 25 -7.83 -33.63 -28.50
CA GLN A 25 -7.54 -33.50 -27.07
C GLN A 25 -8.82 -32.96 -26.43
N ASP A 26 -9.24 -33.56 -25.32
CA ASP A 26 -10.39 -33.07 -24.56
C ASP A 26 -10.12 -31.61 -24.21
N PRO A 27 -10.96 -30.63 -24.60
CA PRO A 27 -10.72 -29.23 -24.28
C PRO A 27 -10.89 -28.91 -22.79
N ASP A 28 -11.36 -29.87 -21.99
CA ASP A 28 -11.52 -29.82 -20.53
C ASP A 28 -11.06 -31.19 -19.98
N THR A 29 -9.78 -31.27 -19.61
CA THR A 29 -9.08 -32.53 -19.33
C THR A 29 -9.60 -33.22 -18.06
N ASP A 30 -10.08 -32.47 -17.08
CA ASP A 30 -10.56 -33.03 -15.80
C ASP A 30 -12.08 -32.99 -15.64
N GLY A 31 -12.79 -32.29 -16.53
CA GLY A 31 -14.24 -32.31 -16.64
C GLY A 31 -14.95 -31.44 -15.61
N ASP A 32 -14.29 -30.41 -15.09
CA ASP A 32 -14.87 -29.49 -14.11
C ASP A 32 -15.68 -28.33 -14.72
N GLY A 33 -15.66 -28.23 -16.06
CA GLY A 33 -16.38 -27.22 -16.83
C GLY A 33 -15.59 -25.96 -17.17
N VAL A 34 -14.29 -25.92 -16.86
CA VAL A 34 -13.34 -24.88 -17.30
C VAL A 34 -12.46 -25.44 -18.43
N GLU A 35 -12.29 -24.69 -19.52
CA GLU A 35 -11.44 -25.16 -20.63
C GLU A 35 -9.96 -25.14 -20.21
N ASP A 36 -9.17 -26.14 -20.64
CA ASP A 36 -7.73 -26.31 -20.38
C ASP A 36 -6.90 -25.02 -20.60
N ALA A 37 -7.36 -24.15 -21.50
CA ALA A 37 -6.68 -22.89 -21.85
C ALA A 37 -6.79 -21.81 -20.76
N ILE A 38 -7.81 -21.88 -19.92
CA ILE A 38 -8.11 -20.93 -18.83
C ILE A 38 -8.14 -21.60 -17.46
N ASP A 39 -8.13 -22.93 -17.41
CA ASP A 39 -8.02 -23.72 -16.19
C ASP A 39 -6.61 -23.65 -15.59
N CYS A 40 -6.54 -23.24 -14.31
CA CYS A 40 -5.29 -23.18 -13.57
C CYS A 40 -4.82 -24.54 -13.02
N ALA A 41 -5.66 -25.58 -12.99
CA ALA A 41 -5.27 -26.94 -12.65
C ALA A 41 -5.93 -28.01 -13.54
N ILE A 42 -5.54 -28.02 -14.82
CA ILE A 42 -5.89 -28.93 -15.94
C ILE A 42 -6.04 -30.45 -15.61
N GLN A 43 -5.63 -30.94 -14.45
CA GLN A 43 -5.75 -32.35 -14.06
C GLN A 43 -6.46 -32.56 -12.72
N ASP A 44 -6.98 -31.51 -12.10
CA ASP A 44 -7.58 -31.54 -10.77
C ASP A 44 -8.97 -30.88 -10.78
N PRO A 45 -10.05 -31.68 -10.89
CA PRO A 45 -11.41 -31.16 -11.09
C PRO A 45 -11.99 -30.48 -9.85
N LEU A 46 -11.19 -30.33 -8.78
CA LEU A 46 -11.54 -29.57 -7.60
C LEU A 46 -11.00 -28.13 -7.67
N PHE A 47 -10.09 -27.78 -8.57
CA PHE A 47 -9.36 -26.51 -8.56
C PHE A 47 -9.26 -25.89 -9.95
N SER A 48 -10.18 -24.98 -10.28
CA SER A 48 -10.32 -24.52 -11.67
C SER A 48 -10.21 -23.01 -11.87
N VAL A 49 -10.36 -22.25 -10.79
CA VAL A 49 -10.47 -20.78 -10.87
C VAL A 49 -9.13 -20.13 -10.56
N PRO A 50 -8.52 -19.40 -11.53
CA PRO A 50 -7.31 -18.64 -11.28
C PRO A 50 -7.60 -17.48 -10.32
N GLN A 51 -6.64 -17.19 -9.46
CA GLN A 51 -6.68 -16.08 -8.53
C GLN A 51 -5.46 -15.19 -8.69
N TYR A 52 -5.71 -13.89 -8.64
CA TYR A 52 -4.72 -12.84 -8.70
C TYR A 52 -4.63 -12.18 -7.32
N THR A 53 -3.45 -11.70 -6.94
CA THR A 53 -3.30 -10.91 -5.71
C THR A 53 -4.12 -9.63 -5.82
N ASP A 54 -4.79 -9.28 -4.74
CA ASP A 54 -5.63 -8.09 -4.56
C ASP A 54 -5.48 -7.69 -3.08
N ARG A 55 -4.44 -6.91 -2.79
CA ARG A 55 -3.96 -6.75 -1.41
C ARG A 55 -4.91 -5.95 -0.53
N ASP A 56 -5.54 -4.93 -1.07
CA ASP A 56 -6.49 -4.07 -0.39
C ASP A 56 -7.94 -4.54 -0.52
N ASN A 57 -8.21 -5.58 -1.31
CA ASN A 57 -9.51 -6.23 -1.48
C ASN A 57 -10.56 -5.35 -2.16
N ASP A 58 -10.12 -4.54 -3.11
CA ASP A 58 -10.95 -3.66 -3.94
C ASP A 58 -11.45 -4.38 -5.22
N GLY A 59 -11.07 -5.65 -5.38
CA GLY A 59 -11.47 -6.48 -6.50
C GLY A 59 -10.66 -6.21 -7.77
N VAL A 60 -9.63 -5.38 -7.72
CA VAL A 60 -8.63 -5.11 -8.75
C VAL A 60 -7.35 -5.88 -8.45
N ARG A 61 -6.73 -6.44 -9.50
CA ARG A 61 -5.54 -7.27 -9.30
C ARG A 61 -4.28 -6.41 -9.21
N ASP A 62 -3.40 -6.67 -8.23
CA ASP A 62 -2.06 -6.06 -8.15
C ASP A 62 -1.23 -6.36 -9.41
N SER A 63 -1.41 -7.55 -10.00
CA SER A 63 -0.56 -8.03 -11.10
C SER A 63 -1.24 -9.09 -11.98
N ASN A 64 -0.68 -9.32 -13.17
CA ASN A 64 -1.16 -10.34 -14.10
C ASN A 64 -0.69 -11.77 -13.75
N LEU A 65 -0.04 -11.97 -12.61
CA LEU A 65 0.44 -13.28 -12.20
C LEU A 65 -0.67 -14.04 -11.48
N ILE A 66 -0.98 -15.25 -11.95
CA ILE A 66 -1.84 -16.19 -11.23
C ILE A 66 -1.11 -16.56 -9.94
N ALA A 67 -1.64 -16.10 -8.82
CA ALA A 67 -1.10 -16.28 -7.49
C ALA A 67 -1.68 -17.54 -6.79
N GLY A 68 -2.82 -18.05 -7.25
CA GLY A 68 -3.43 -19.26 -6.72
C GLY A 68 -4.45 -19.89 -7.66
N CYS A 69 -4.84 -21.13 -7.35
CA CYS A 69 -5.90 -21.88 -8.02
C CYS A 69 -6.83 -22.45 -6.95
N ASN A 70 -8.13 -22.20 -7.05
CA ASN A 70 -9.11 -22.55 -6.01
C ASN A 70 -10.39 -23.15 -6.61
N ASN A 71 -11.17 -23.81 -5.76
CA ASN A 71 -12.45 -24.46 -6.07
C ASN A 71 -13.62 -23.46 -6.31
N GLY A 72 -13.34 -22.29 -6.86
CA GLY A 72 -14.28 -21.20 -7.05
C GLY A 72 -14.46 -20.25 -5.86
N GLU A 73 -13.87 -20.55 -4.70
CA GLU A 73 -13.86 -19.65 -3.54
C GLU A 73 -12.71 -18.64 -3.62
N VAL A 74 -13.03 -17.34 -3.64
CA VAL A 74 -12.04 -16.25 -3.58
C VAL A 74 -11.53 -16.11 -2.15
N GLN A 75 -10.21 -16.22 -1.96
CA GLN A 75 -9.58 -16.05 -0.65
C GLN A 75 -9.38 -14.56 -0.34
N PRO A 76 -9.37 -14.15 0.95
CA PRO A 76 -8.99 -12.80 1.32
C PRO A 76 -7.60 -12.45 0.79
N GLY A 77 -7.44 -11.26 0.21
CA GLY A 77 -6.22 -10.81 -0.45
C GLY A 77 -6.11 -11.21 -1.92
N PHE A 78 -7.19 -11.73 -2.52
CA PHE A 78 -7.21 -12.20 -3.90
C PHE A 78 -8.50 -11.79 -4.62
N THR A 79 -8.38 -11.69 -5.94
CA THR A 79 -9.51 -11.50 -6.87
C THR A 79 -9.45 -12.55 -7.98
N LYS A 80 -10.61 -12.87 -8.57
CA LYS A 80 -10.70 -13.64 -9.83
C LYS A 80 -10.83 -12.73 -11.06
N ASN A 81 -10.91 -11.42 -10.84
CA ASN A 81 -11.11 -10.46 -11.91
C ASN A 81 -9.83 -10.31 -12.71
N GLU A 82 -10.01 -10.20 -14.03
CA GLU A 82 -8.90 -9.96 -14.96
C GLU A 82 -8.79 -8.48 -15.38
N ASN A 83 -9.22 -7.57 -14.51
CA ASN A 83 -9.06 -6.13 -14.67
C ASN A 83 -7.57 -5.73 -14.71
N GLY A 84 -7.26 -4.52 -15.18
CA GLY A 84 -5.88 -4.02 -15.24
C GLY A 84 -5.15 -4.08 -13.90
N PRO A 85 -3.82 -3.88 -13.90
CA PRO A 85 -3.08 -3.78 -12.64
C PRO A 85 -3.63 -2.62 -11.79
N ASP A 86 -3.75 -2.88 -10.49
CA ASP A 86 -4.18 -1.92 -9.49
C ASP A 86 -3.19 -0.74 -9.36
N ASN A 87 -3.70 0.48 -9.55
CA ASN A 87 -2.95 1.74 -9.43
C ASN A 87 -2.78 2.22 -7.97
N CYS A 88 -3.39 1.56 -6.99
CA CYS A 88 -3.27 1.85 -5.56
C CYS A 88 -3.22 0.62 -4.65
N GLN A 89 -2.33 -0.35 -4.91
CA GLN A 89 -2.10 -1.65 -4.21
C GLN A 89 -2.22 -1.77 -2.66
N ASN A 90 -2.35 -0.69 -1.90
CA ASN A 90 -2.55 -0.74 -0.45
C ASN A 90 -3.78 0.07 0.01
N VAL A 91 -4.56 0.63 -0.91
CA VAL A 91 -5.68 1.52 -0.65
C VAL A 91 -6.78 1.22 -1.66
N ALA A 92 -7.86 0.61 -1.18
CA ALA A 92 -8.93 0.14 -2.04
C ALA A 92 -9.56 1.28 -2.86
N ASN A 93 -9.57 1.13 -4.19
CA ASN A 93 -10.14 2.07 -5.14
C ASN A 93 -10.65 1.34 -6.40
N ASP A 94 -11.74 0.58 -6.28
CA ASP A 94 -12.32 -0.24 -7.36
C ASP A 94 -12.54 0.52 -8.70
N ASN A 95 -12.68 1.86 -8.64
CA ASN A 95 -12.88 2.73 -9.80
C ASN A 95 -11.60 2.99 -10.62
N GLN A 96 -10.42 2.74 -10.03
CA GLN A 96 -9.09 2.92 -10.61
C GLN A 96 -8.93 4.30 -11.25
N LEU A 97 -9.45 5.34 -10.57
CA LEU A 97 -9.32 6.71 -11.04
C LEU A 97 -7.84 7.12 -11.00
N ASP A 98 -7.40 7.76 -12.09
CA ASP A 98 -6.05 8.26 -12.33
C ASP A 98 -6.20 9.43 -13.30
N THR A 99 -6.39 10.62 -12.74
CA THR A 99 -6.81 11.82 -13.48
C THR A 99 -5.69 12.32 -14.38
N ASP A 100 -4.44 12.25 -13.94
CA ASP A 100 -3.28 12.77 -14.66
C ASP A 100 -2.57 11.72 -15.53
N ARG A 101 -2.88 10.43 -15.34
CA ARG A 101 -2.40 9.26 -16.08
C ARG A 101 -0.93 8.96 -15.86
N ASP A 102 -0.43 9.19 -14.66
CA ASP A 102 0.93 8.81 -14.29
C ASP A 102 1.06 7.33 -13.86
N GLY A 103 -0.08 6.65 -13.62
CA GLY A 103 -0.19 5.26 -13.22
C GLY A 103 -0.34 5.03 -11.71
N THR A 104 -0.36 6.10 -10.91
CA THR A 104 -0.76 6.14 -9.51
C THR A 104 -2.22 6.57 -9.44
N GLY A 105 -3.04 5.94 -8.60
CA GLY A 105 -4.44 6.36 -8.47
C GLY A 105 -4.62 7.56 -7.55
N ASP A 106 -5.64 8.38 -7.87
CA ASP A 106 -5.95 9.62 -7.15
C ASP A 106 -6.12 9.36 -5.63
N THR A 107 -6.79 8.26 -5.26
CA THR A 107 -7.02 7.89 -3.85
C THR A 107 -5.73 7.69 -3.03
N CYS A 108 -4.74 6.96 -3.57
CA CYS A 108 -3.49 6.75 -2.85
C CYS A 108 -2.57 7.97 -2.95
N GLU A 109 -2.68 8.78 -4.01
CA GLU A 109 -2.00 10.07 -4.10
C GLU A 109 -2.50 11.04 -3.02
N ASN A 110 -3.81 11.25 -2.88
CA ASN A 110 -4.43 12.13 -1.89
C ASN A 110 -4.02 11.76 -0.46
N ILE A 111 -3.95 10.47 -0.13
CA ILE A 111 -3.49 9.99 1.18
C ILE A 111 -2.02 10.35 1.42
N ASN A 112 -1.15 10.18 0.42
CA ASN A 112 0.26 10.53 0.54
C ASN A 112 0.43 12.03 0.75
N GLN A 113 -0.29 12.86 -0.02
CA GLN A 113 -0.27 14.31 0.14
C GLN A 113 -0.72 14.73 1.54
N TYR A 114 -1.78 14.13 2.10
CA TYR A 114 -2.19 14.38 3.49
C TYR A 114 -1.09 14.03 4.50
N GLN A 115 -0.35 12.92 4.31
CA GLN A 115 0.77 12.59 5.22
C GLN A 115 1.88 13.64 5.14
N ASP A 116 2.22 14.11 3.94
CA ASP A 116 3.23 15.14 3.75
C ASP A 116 2.84 16.47 4.41
N LEU A 117 1.58 16.89 4.28
CA LEU A 117 1.04 18.09 4.95
C LEU A 117 1.06 17.94 6.47
N LYS A 118 0.68 16.76 6.97
CA LYS A 118 0.70 16.47 8.41
C LYS A 118 2.13 16.46 8.99
N ASP A 119 3.08 15.91 8.26
CA ASP A 119 4.48 15.90 8.67
C ASP A 119 5.08 17.31 8.67
N GLN A 120 4.70 18.15 7.71
CA GLN A 120 5.04 19.59 7.71
C GLN A 120 4.46 20.30 8.94
N PHE A 121 3.17 20.11 9.23
CA PHE A 121 2.54 20.66 10.44
C PHE A 121 3.27 20.24 11.73
N ASN A 122 3.62 18.96 11.85
CA ASN A 122 4.36 18.46 13.02
C ASN A 122 5.72 19.17 13.18
N SER A 123 6.41 19.46 12.07
CA SER A 123 7.65 20.23 12.08
C SER A 123 7.42 21.67 12.57
N TYR A 124 6.38 22.33 12.08
CA TYR A 124 6.00 23.67 12.51
C TYR A 124 5.59 23.74 13.98
N GLU A 125 4.92 22.71 14.50
CA GLU A 125 4.58 22.62 15.92
C GLU A 125 5.85 22.55 16.81
N ASP A 126 6.85 21.78 16.37
CA ASP A 126 8.13 21.67 17.07
C ASP A 126 8.95 22.97 17.01
N ASP A 127 8.91 23.66 15.87
CA ASP A 127 9.50 25.00 15.71
C ASP A 127 8.81 26.03 16.60
N TYR A 128 7.47 26.05 16.65
CA TYR A 128 6.71 26.89 17.58
C TYR A 128 7.15 26.65 19.02
N ARG A 129 7.19 25.38 19.47
CA ARG A 129 7.63 25.01 20.83
C ARG A 129 9.06 25.47 21.11
N SER A 130 9.94 25.41 20.13
CA SER A 130 11.34 25.85 20.22
C SER A 130 11.45 27.38 20.30
N LEU A 131 10.76 28.09 19.42
CA LEU A 131 10.74 29.53 19.32
C LEU A 131 10.09 30.17 20.54
N LYS A 132 8.92 29.67 20.98
CA LYS A 132 8.25 30.13 22.20
C LYS A 132 9.17 30.09 23.41
N ARG A 133 9.88 28.97 23.62
CA ARG A 133 10.84 28.83 24.74
C ARG A 133 11.96 29.87 24.67
N LYS A 134 12.51 30.11 23.48
CA LYS A 134 13.59 31.08 23.27
C LYS A 134 13.10 32.52 23.42
N TYR A 135 11.90 32.82 22.92
CA TYR A 135 11.22 34.10 23.07
C TYR A 135 10.98 34.42 24.56
N THR A 136 10.36 33.49 25.30
CA THR A 136 10.18 33.62 26.75
C THR A 136 11.51 33.84 27.46
N ASN A 137 12.54 33.04 27.17
CA ASN A 137 13.86 33.24 27.78
C ASN A 137 14.46 34.63 27.48
N ALA A 138 14.25 35.16 26.27
CA ALA A 138 14.71 36.50 25.92
C ALA A 138 13.95 37.60 26.71
N LEU A 139 12.64 37.42 26.92
CA LEU A 139 11.83 38.29 27.80
C LEU A 139 12.38 38.30 29.23
N ASP A 140 12.61 37.12 29.82
CA ASP A 140 13.09 36.96 31.20
C ASP A 140 14.43 37.66 31.43
N ASN A 141 15.30 37.60 30.42
CA ASN A 141 16.65 38.19 30.45
C ASN A 141 16.70 39.64 29.98
N ASN A 142 15.57 40.23 29.58
CA ASN A 142 15.50 41.55 28.95
C ASN A 142 16.45 41.67 27.74
N ASP A 143 16.58 40.60 26.95
CA ASP A 143 17.37 40.60 25.71
C ASP A 143 16.54 41.13 24.55
N ASP A 144 16.52 42.46 24.41
CA ASP A 144 15.83 43.16 23.33
C ASP A 144 16.16 42.65 21.92
N SER A 145 17.39 42.16 21.72
CA SER A 145 17.82 41.64 20.42
C SER A 145 17.30 40.24 20.14
N GLY A 146 17.26 39.41 21.18
CA GLY A 146 16.64 38.09 21.16
C GLY A 146 15.12 38.18 20.96
N ILE A 147 14.46 39.09 21.68
CA ILE A 147 13.02 39.35 21.57
C ILE A 147 12.66 39.63 20.10
N ARG A 148 13.23 40.68 19.50
CA ARG A 148 12.96 41.04 18.09
C ARG A 148 13.26 39.91 17.11
N ARG A 149 14.31 39.12 17.37
CA ARG A 149 14.66 37.99 16.50
C ARG A 149 13.57 36.92 16.54
N TYR A 150 13.14 36.53 17.73
CA TYR A 150 12.17 35.45 17.89
C TYR A 150 10.74 35.89 17.58
N GLU A 151 10.41 37.18 17.74
CA GLU A 151 9.18 37.77 17.20
C GLU A 151 9.12 37.58 15.69
N ASN A 152 10.15 38.01 14.95
CA ASN A 152 10.19 37.82 13.50
C ASN A 152 10.12 36.35 13.10
N SER A 153 10.81 35.45 13.83
CA SER A 153 10.73 34.01 13.51
C SER A 153 9.37 33.37 13.84
N LEU A 154 8.61 33.95 14.78
CA LEU A 154 7.24 33.52 15.06
C LEU A 154 6.27 34.06 13.99
N ASP A 155 6.50 35.28 13.51
CA ASP A 155 5.79 35.89 12.37
C ASP A 155 6.02 35.09 11.08
N ASP A 156 7.29 34.77 10.76
CA ASP A 156 7.66 33.91 9.63
C ASP A 156 6.96 32.52 9.72
N LEU A 157 6.83 31.97 10.94
CA LEU A 157 6.16 30.69 11.16
C LEU A 157 4.62 30.79 11.00
N ASP A 158 4.03 31.94 11.33
CA ASP A 158 2.60 32.18 11.13
C ASP A 158 2.25 32.26 9.63
N ASP A 159 3.11 32.92 8.86
CA ASP A 159 3.04 32.96 7.39
C ASP A 159 3.20 31.54 6.80
N ASP A 160 4.19 30.76 7.25
CA ASP A 160 4.38 29.36 6.81
C ASP A 160 3.15 28.48 7.14
N LEU A 161 2.50 28.71 8.29
CA LEU A 161 1.27 28.00 8.67
C LEU A 161 0.06 28.43 7.84
N GLN A 162 0.01 29.69 7.41
CA GLN A 162 -1.02 30.17 6.48
C GLN A 162 -0.87 29.47 5.12
N ASP A 163 0.35 29.41 4.58
CA ASP A 163 0.62 28.70 3.33
C ASP A 163 0.25 27.21 3.45
N LEU A 164 0.56 26.56 4.58
CA LEU A 164 0.16 25.17 4.82
C LEU A 164 -1.37 25.01 4.93
N GLY A 165 -2.07 25.97 5.53
CA GLY A 165 -3.54 25.98 5.60
C GLY A 165 -4.17 26.08 4.21
N ASP A 166 -3.61 26.93 3.34
CA ASP A 166 -4.03 27.06 1.94
C ASP A 166 -3.81 25.74 1.17
N ASP A 167 -2.66 25.09 1.35
CA ASP A 167 -2.38 23.77 0.74
C ASP A 167 -3.36 22.68 1.21
N VAL A 168 -3.74 22.69 2.50
CA VAL A 168 -4.76 21.78 3.05
C VAL A 168 -6.14 22.05 2.45
N ASP A 169 -6.53 23.32 2.32
CA ASP A 169 -7.82 23.72 1.73
C ASP A 169 -7.91 23.38 0.24
N ASP A 170 -6.81 23.47 -0.50
CA ASP A 170 -6.72 23.03 -1.90
C ASP A 170 -6.92 21.52 -2.02
N LEU A 171 -6.25 20.72 -1.17
CA LEU A 171 -6.45 19.26 -1.17
C LEU A 171 -7.89 18.86 -0.78
N ILE A 172 -8.50 19.56 0.19
CA ILE A 172 -9.93 19.35 0.53
C ILE A 172 -10.83 19.60 -0.69
N GLN A 173 -10.51 20.59 -1.52
CA GLN A 173 -11.30 20.90 -2.72
C GLN A 173 -11.17 19.82 -3.79
N ASP A 174 -9.98 19.24 -3.97
CA ASP A 174 -9.74 18.17 -4.93
C ASP A 174 -10.54 16.92 -4.53
N ILE A 175 -10.44 16.50 -3.27
CA ILE A 175 -11.11 15.30 -2.73
C ILE A 175 -12.65 15.41 -2.77
N ARG A 176 -13.22 16.60 -2.53
CA ARG A 176 -14.69 16.79 -2.54
C ARG A 176 -15.35 16.43 -3.88
N ASN A 177 -14.58 16.32 -4.96
CA ASN A 177 -15.08 15.92 -6.26
C ASN A 177 -15.09 14.39 -6.46
N GLU A 178 -14.54 13.63 -5.50
CA GLU A 178 -14.39 12.19 -5.57
C GLU A 178 -15.39 11.41 -4.69
N PRO A 179 -15.89 10.26 -5.16
CA PRO A 179 -16.79 9.42 -4.38
C PRO A 179 -16.04 8.57 -3.34
N ASN A 180 -16.53 8.58 -2.09
CA ASN A 180 -16.14 7.69 -0.97
C ASN A 180 -14.86 8.04 -0.19
N GLU A 181 -14.42 9.30 -0.16
CA GLU A 181 -13.26 9.74 0.64
C GLU A 181 -13.62 10.45 1.96
N ASP A 182 -14.78 10.13 2.55
CA ASP A 182 -15.28 10.79 3.76
C ASP A 182 -14.25 10.76 4.92
N ASP A 183 -13.52 9.65 5.10
CA ASP A 183 -12.52 9.50 6.18
C ASP A 183 -11.26 10.37 5.97
N LEU A 184 -10.87 10.63 4.72
CA LEU A 184 -9.73 11.51 4.44
C LEU A 184 -10.12 12.98 4.58
N GLN A 185 -11.31 13.34 4.11
CA GLN A 185 -11.84 14.69 4.28
C GLN A 185 -11.92 15.08 5.76
N ASP A 186 -12.46 14.22 6.63
CA ASP A 186 -12.52 14.48 8.07
C ASP A 186 -11.12 14.70 8.67
N LYS A 187 -10.10 13.97 8.22
CA LYS A 187 -8.72 14.14 8.70
C LYS A 187 -8.11 15.47 8.26
N LEU A 188 -8.39 15.91 7.05
CA LEU A 188 -7.93 17.20 6.53
C LEU A 188 -8.62 18.37 7.23
N GLU A 189 -9.93 18.26 7.49
CA GLU A 189 -10.65 19.27 8.27
C GLU A 189 -10.08 19.40 9.69
N ASN A 190 -9.77 18.28 10.36
CA ASN A 190 -9.08 18.31 11.66
C ASN A 190 -7.67 18.91 11.57
N LEU A 191 -6.93 18.65 10.49
CA LEU A 191 -5.60 19.24 10.30
C LEU A 191 -5.69 20.76 10.11
N ASN A 192 -6.70 21.25 9.40
CA ASN A 192 -6.94 22.69 9.24
C ASN A 192 -7.29 23.36 10.59
N ASP A 193 -8.12 22.70 11.41
CA ASP A 193 -8.41 23.15 12.78
C ASP A 193 -7.12 23.21 13.63
N ASP A 194 -6.26 22.19 13.54
CA ASP A 194 -4.97 22.14 14.27
C ASP A 194 -4.01 23.27 13.82
N ILE A 195 -4.00 23.62 12.52
CA ILE A 195 -3.25 24.76 11.96
C ILE A 195 -3.77 26.08 12.54
N SER A 196 -5.08 26.31 12.48
CA SER A 196 -5.71 27.51 13.05
C SER A 196 -5.41 27.65 14.55
N ASP A 197 -5.49 26.55 15.29
CA ASP A 197 -5.16 26.49 16.72
C ASP A 197 -3.70 26.86 17.01
N LEU A 198 -2.77 26.60 16.09
CA LEU A 198 -1.36 26.95 16.24
C LEU A 198 -1.11 28.42 15.89
N GLN A 199 -1.76 28.94 14.85
CA GLN A 199 -1.73 30.38 14.50
C GLN A 199 -2.28 31.25 15.64
N ASP A 200 -3.38 30.85 16.26
CA ASP A 200 -3.93 31.52 17.45
C ASP A 200 -2.92 31.53 18.61
N LYS A 201 -2.22 30.42 18.83
CA LYS A 201 -1.17 30.31 19.85
C LYS A 201 0.07 31.16 19.55
N ILE A 202 0.37 31.43 18.28
CA ILE A 202 1.44 32.36 17.86
C ILE A 202 0.99 33.80 18.10
N THR A 203 -0.21 34.13 17.64
CA THR A 203 -0.84 35.44 17.84
C THR A 203 -0.91 35.80 19.32
N ASP A 204 -1.33 34.88 20.18
CA ASP A 204 -1.37 35.09 21.64
C ASP A 204 0.02 35.39 22.23
N VAL A 205 1.08 34.74 21.72
CA VAL A 205 2.45 34.99 22.18
C VAL A 205 2.92 36.37 21.75
N LEU A 206 2.64 36.78 20.51
CA LEU A 206 3.03 38.08 19.94
C LEU A 206 2.22 39.26 20.52
N GLN A 207 0.93 39.04 20.80
CA GLN A 207 0.02 40.07 21.32
C GLN A 207 -0.03 40.14 22.84
N SER A 208 0.76 39.35 23.55
CA SER A 208 0.87 39.46 25.01
C SER A 208 1.47 40.82 25.42
N GLU A 209 0.61 41.86 25.44
CA GLU A 209 0.95 43.24 25.84
C GLU A 209 1.37 43.34 27.31
N ASP A 210 1.12 42.30 28.09
CA ASP A 210 1.56 42.20 29.48
C ASP A 210 2.99 41.68 29.57
N ARG A 211 3.91 42.65 29.63
CA ARG A 211 5.29 42.54 30.13
C ARG A 211 5.35 42.08 31.60
N TYR A 212 4.76 40.93 31.93
CA TYR A 212 4.78 40.36 33.26
C TYR A 212 4.60 38.83 33.25
N HIS A 213 5.65 38.14 33.68
CA HIS A 213 5.70 36.71 33.99
C HIS A 213 4.47 36.18 34.76
N ASP A 214 3.83 35.13 34.25
CA ASP A 214 3.24 34.08 35.10
C ASP A 214 3.64 32.69 34.58
N ASP A 215 4.56 32.07 35.31
CA ASP A 215 5.04 30.68 35.18
C ASP A 215 3.95 29.64 35.58
N ARG A 216 2.70 29.83 35.13
CA ARG A 216 1.59 28.94 35.50
C ARG A 216 0.64 28.65 34.34
N TYR A 217 1.14 27.96 33.31
CA TYR A 217 0.25 27.14 32.49
C TYR A 217 0.94 25.94 31.85
N TYR A 218 1.16 24.90 32.67
CA TYR A 218 1.26 23.51 32.23
C TYR A 218 0.46 22.62 33.19
N GLN A 219 -0.84 22.52 32.92
CA GLN A 219 -1.68 21.38 33.31
C GLN A 219 -2.42 21.00 32.01
N VAL A 220 -1.90 20.02 31.28
CA VAL A 220 -2.56 18.72 31.09
C VAL A 220 -3.98 18.90 30.54
N TYR A 221 -4.13 18.67 29.23
CA TYR A 221 -5.40 18.25 28.67
C TYR A 221 -5.75 16.89 29.28
N ASP A 222 -6.64 16.90 30.29
CA ASP A 222 -7.40 15.72 30.69
C ASP A 222 -8.86 15.93 30.28
N HIS A 223 -9.42 14.85 29.78
CA HIS A 223 -10.73 14.74 29.19
C HIS A 223 -11.82 15.17 30.21
N GLN A 224 -12.67 16.10 29.79
CA GLN A 224 -14.09 16.27 30.18
C GLN A 224 -14.55 15.60 31.49
N THR A 225 -14.78 16.37 32.56
CA THR A 225 -15.64 15.94 33.66
C THR A 225 -16.65 17.01 34.07
N ILE A 226 -17.91 16.58 34.13
CA ILE A 226 -19.10 17.32 34.50
C ILE A 226 -19.11 17.60 36.01
N ALA A 227 -19.51 18.79 36.41
CA ALA A 227 -19.55 19.26 37.80
C ALA A 227 -20.47 18.44 38.74
N PRO A 228 -20.15 18.32 40.05
CA PRO A 228 -21.04 17.66 41.01
C PRO A 228 -22.02 18.66 41.64
N THR A 229 -23.30 18.39 41.50
CA THR A 229 -24.36 18.96 42.34
C THR A 229 -24.51 18.17 43.64
N ALA A 230 -24.50 18.92 44.76
CA ALA A 230 -25.07 18.67 46.09
C ALA A 230 -25.31 17.22 46.56
N ALA A 231 -24.67 16.90 47.69
CA ALA A 231 -24.85 15.68 48.46
C ALA A 231 -26.30 15.47 48.95
N MET A 232 -26.85 14.29 48.63
CA MET A 232 -27.92 13.66 49.38
C MET A 232 -27.43 12.29 49.87
N THR A 233 -27.40 12.14 51.19
CA THR A 233 -27.09 10.89 51.90
C THR A 233 -28.21 9.88 51.71
N ALA A 234 -27.89 8.71 51.15
CA ALA A 234 -28.73 7.51 51.17
C ALA A 234 -27.91 6.29 51.64
N PRO A 235 -28.51 5.32 52.35
CA PRO A 235 -27.80 4.23 52.98
C PRO A 235 -27.28 3.20 51.97
N VAL A 236 -26.01 2.80 52.15
CA VAL A 236 -25.31 1.81 51.33
C VAL A 236 -25.89 0.41 51.59
N ALA A 237 -26.58 -0.16 50.61
CA ALA A 237 -26.88 -1.59 50.58
C ALA A 237 -25.63 -2.37 50.14
N ALA A 238 -25.30 -3.44 50.85
CA ALA A 238 -24.15 -4.29 50.58
C ALA A 238 -24.25 -4.97 49.21
N LEU A 239 -23.21 -4.80 48.38
CA LEU A 239 -23.03 -5.53 47.12
C LEU A 239 -22.70 -7.01 47.39
N PRO A 240 -23.22 -7.96 46.61
CA PRO A 240 -22.85 -9.37 46.73
C PRO A 240 -21.42 -9.62 46.27
N ALA A 241 -20.79 -10.64 46.87
CA ALA A 241 -19.41 -11.01 46.64
C ALA A 241 -19.11 -11.35 45.16
N ARG A 242 -17.96 -10.85 44.70
CA ARG A 242 -17.39 -11.04 43.36
C ARG A 242 -17.23 -12.53 43.03
N ALA A 243 -17.82 -12.98 41.93
CA ALA A 243 -17.57 -14.32 41.39
C ALA A 243 -16.09 -14.44 41.01
N GLN A 244 -15.44 -15.50 41.50
CA GLN A 244 -14.07 -15.81 41.11
C GLN A 244 -14.07 -16.50 39.75
N VAL A 245 -13.39 -15.89 38.78
CA VAL A 245 -13.11 -16.48 37.47
C VAL A 245 -11.88 -17.36 37.62
N THR A 246 -12.06 -18.67 37.56
CA THR A 246 -10.96 -19.64 37.48
C THR A 246 -10.54 -19.80 36.03
N VAL A 247 -9.32 -19.36 35.71
CA VAL A 247 -8.69 -19.63 34.41
C VAL A 247 -8.07 -21.02 34.46
N GLU A 248 -8.67 -21.97 33.74
CA GLU A 248 -8.12 -23.32 33.57
C GLU A 248 -7.13 -23.30 32.38
N ALA A 249 -5.84 -23.43 32.68
CA ALA A 249 -4.80 -23.48 31.67
C ALA A 249 -4.71 -24.90 31.09
N TYR A 250 -5.04 -25.05 29.81
CA TYR A 250 -4.80 -26.29 29.08
C TYR A 250 -3.32 -26.37 28.66
N PRO A 251 -2.65 -27.53 28.85
CA PRO A 251 -1.29 -27.71 28.36
C PRO A 251 -1.29 -27.80 26.83
N TYR A 252 -0.69 -26.81 26.18
CA TYR A 252 -0.38 -26.84 24.75
C TYR A 252 0.79 -27.80 24.51
N ASN A 253 0.51 -28.95 23.89
CA ASN A 253 1.53 -29.82 23.33
C ASN A 253 1.76 -29.40 21.87
N PRO A 254 2.90 -28.79 21.52
CA PRO A 254 3.22 -28.52 20.13
C PRO A 254 3.40 -29.85 19.38
N PRO A 255 2.90 -29.96 18.13
CA PRO A 255 3.19 -31.12 17.31
C PRO A 255 4.71 -31.19 17.07
N THR A 256 5.32 -32.33 17.45
CA THR A 256 6.68 -32.67 17.03
C THR A 256 6.66 -33.00 15.53
N SER A 257 6.70 -31.97 14.69
CA SER A 257 7.10 -32.12 13.30
C SER A 257 8.63 -32.14 13.24
N THR A 258 9.22 -33.32 13.09
CA THR A 258 10.59 -33.43 12.56
C THR A 258 10.58 -33.09 11.08
N ALA A 259 10.35 -31.81 10.76
CA ALA A 259 10.67 -31.26 9.46
C ALA A 259 12.14 -30.82 9.56
N SER A 260 13.02 -31.51 8.84
CA SER A 260 14.38 -31.07 8.63
C SER A 260 14.33 -29.70 7.94
N VAL A 261 14.69 -28.64 8.66
CA VAL A 261 14.99 -27.35 8.06
C VAL A 261 16.24 -27.55 7.23
N ALA A 262 16.06 -27.87 5.94
CA ALA A 262 17.10 -27.65 4.95
C ALA A 262 17.23 -26.14 4.82
N ALA A 263 18.28 -25.58 5.40
CA ALA A 263 18.68 -24.21 5.16
C ALA A 263 18.86 -24.02 3.65
N SER A 264 17.92 -23.34 3.02
CA SER A 264 18.06 -22.84 1.65
C SER A 264 19.07 -21.70 1.74
N GLN A 265 20.34 -22.00 1.46
CA GLN A 265 21.32 -20.95 1.19
C GLN A 265 20.83 -20.19 -0.04
N SER A 266 20.53 -18.92 0.13
CA SER A 266 20.41 -17.99 -0.98
C SER A 266 21.74 -18.03 -1.75
N ALA A 267 21.70 -18.60 -2.95
CA ALA A 267 22.80 -18.52 -3.89
C ALA A 267 22.88 -17.06 -4.38
N GLY A 268 23.51 -16.21 -3.58
CA GLY A 268 23.98 -14.91 -4.06
C GLY A 268 24.93 -15.16 -5.23
N LEU A 269 24.64 -14.57 -6.38
CA LEU A 269 25.50 -14.64 -7.55
C LEU A 269 26.87 -14.06 -7.17
N SER A 270 27.88 -14.92 -7.12
CA SER A 270 29.26 -14.49 -6.85
C SER A 270 29.76 -13.67 -8.04
N PHE A 271 30.54 -12.62 -7.77
CA PHE A 271 31.21 -11.81 -8.80
C PHE A 271 32.08 -12.65 -9.76
N ASP A 272 32.51 -13.85 -9.34
CA ASP A 272 33.25 -14.77 -10.19
C ASP A 272 32.37 -15.44 -11.27
N ASP A 273 31.07 -15.63 -11.04
CA ASP A 273 30.13 -16.18 -12.04
C ASP A 273 29.78 -15.15 -13.11
N LEU A 274 29.69 -13.86 -12.73
CA LEU A 274 29.48 -12.75 -13.67
C LEU A 274 30.70 -12.48 -14.56
N ARG A 275 31.91 -12.81 -14.10
CA ARG A 275 33.13 -12.54 -14.86
C ARG A 275 33.21 -13.35 -16.15
N SER A 276 32.69 -14.57 -16.15
CA SER A 276 32.71 -15.46 -17.33
C SER A 276 31.73 -14.99 -18.41
N THR A 277 30.55 -14.50 -18.03
CA THR A 277 29.52 -14.00 -18.97
C THR A 277 29.89 -12.64 -19.54
N MET A 278 30.57 -11.77 -18.79
CA MET A 278 31.05 -10.47 -19.28
C MET A 278 32.03 -10.58 -20.46
N TRP A 279 32.93 -11.57 -20.46
CA TRP A 279 33.84 -11.78 -21.61
C TRP A 279 33.10 -12.25 -22.87
N LEU A 280 32.01 -13.00 -22.69
CA LEU A 280 31.16 -13.48 -23.78
C LEU A 280 30.41 -12.31 -24.44
N PHE A 281 29.80 -11.43 -23.64
CA PHE A 281 29.14 -10.23 -24.15
C PHE A 281 30.11 -9.26 -24.82
N ALA A 282 31.29 -9.04 -24.22
CA ALA A 282 32.33 -8.20 -24.82
C ALA A 282 32.80 -8.74 -26.19
N GLY A 283 32.95 -10.07 -26.32
CA GLY A 283 33.30 -10.72 -27.59
C GLY A 283 32.22 -10.54 -28.68
N ILE A 284 30.95 -10.68 -28.32
CA ILE A 284 29.82 -10.51 -29.25
C ILE A 284 29.76 -9.08 -29.79
N VAL A 285 29.97 -8.07 -28.94
CA VAL A 285 29.96 -6.66 -29.36
C VAL A 285 31.10 -6.35 -30.33
N ILE A 286 32.31 -6.87 -30.06
CA ILE A 286 33.46 -6.69 -30.95
C ILE A 286 33.22 -7.37 -32.30
N LEU A 287 32.68 -8.60 -32.29
CA LEU A 287 32.38 -9.34 -33.52
C LEU A 287 31.30 -8.62 -34.36
N ALA A 288 30.24 -8.12 -33.73
CA ALA A 288 29.21 -7.35 -34.40
C ALA A 288 29.78 -6.06 -35.02
N GLY A 289 30.65 -5.34 -34.31
CA GLY A 289 31.34 -4.16 -34.84
C GLY A 289 32.21 -4.47 -36.06
N LEU A 290 32.95 -5.59 -36.05
CA LEU A 290 33.75 -6.02 -37.20
C LEU A 290 32.87 -6.39 -38.40
N ILE A 291 31.73 -7.04 -38.19
CA ILE A 291 30.79 -7.39 -39.26
C ILE A 291 30.22 -6.11 -39.90
N VAL A 292 29.78 -5.15 -39.09
CA VAL A 292 29.27 -3.87 -39.59
C VAL A 292 30.35 -3.12 -40.38
N PHE A 293 31.59 -3.12 -39.89
CA PHE A 293 32.73 -2.52 -40.60
C PHE A 293 33.01 -3.21 -41.94
N MET A 294 32.98 -4.55 -41.98
CA MET A 294 33.20 -5.34 -43.20
C MET A 294 32.10 -5.06 -44.25
N VAL A 295 30.84 -5.02 -43.80
CA VAL A 295 29.70 -4.66 -44.66
C VAL A 295 29.84 -3.23 -45.18
N ALA A 296 30.25 -2.28 -44.34
CA ALA A 296 30.47 -0.89 -44.76
C ALA A 296 31.62 -0.74 -45.77
N VAL A 297 32.64 -1.60 -45.71
CA VAL A 297 33.74 -1.63 -46.70
C VAL A 297 33.30 -2.30 -48.01
N LEU A 298 32.44 -3.31 -47.96
CA LEU A 298 31.92 -3.99 -49.17
C LEU A 298 30.87 -3.17 -49.91
N LEU A 299 30.17 -2.27 -49.22
CA LEU A 299 29.15 -1.38 -49.79
C LEU A 299 29.72 -0.04 -50.29
N ARG A 300 31.04 0.16 -50.23
CA ARG A 300 31.73 1.37 -50.68
C ARG A 300 32.55 1.09 -51.93
#